data_AF-A0A2D9T3Z4-F1
#
_entry.id   AF-A0A2D9T3Z4-F1
#
_cell.length_a   1.000
_cell.length_b   1.000
_cell.length_c   1.000
_cell.angle_alpha   90.00
_cell.angle_beta   90.00
_cell.angle_gamma   90.00
#
_symmetry.space_group_name_H-M   'P 1'
#
loop_
_entity.id
_entity.type
_entity.pdbx_description
1 polymer ?
#
loop_
_entity_poly.entity_id
_entity_poly.type
_entity_poly.pdbx_seq_one_letter_code
_entity_poly.pdbx_strand_id
1 'polypeptide(L)'
;MAKISVGALLTCLGLALGAAPASAQNRVLELSYTPTARAQIAIWVETGEGTYLRTFRLTDAVARRGIGNRPGALQMNSGYHWPYGRREGVLPIWGHRRLEGEGEPFRRVIFQDRASEGFASRTTADASEDDFYCLSFNRDFSSKETLEGIDPTVDAMACPTVFNSDKGRYLTEGDVVGGYAEPFEDEMGVTSDMRVMDLTSLYPARRDLDQWGADDHPDSRLFLDETRTAMPEIDAVTMATPAGERLHRLQLALPAGWEPGEYVLYVEVNVEGDYNGAQWGPERFPTPTGPRWDTWAENYGYPYRGQPAVLYAVPFTLNSQGGVYTARDPMGYGEIHGMDGEVRPLDATISNDPVGAPGSGADRLLLQGDDTRLTLRVVPSNVCDGPEPPDACFQECSIDADCGMEGFLCYQNECLDECNDQVAAAPMPVADLQVTPMERSWEQATVEFTAPSSTREIFEYQVRVARTPYDPSTPFDEWGVEAKVAAAAEERVVIDPHAALPGETVSVDVGHLERESTYYVGIRAVDSCSAAGEVVVAEHQTTAVKFTTVSPCFVATATYGTPMAEEIGVLRRFRDRYLMSNGAGRALVEAYYDVGPAAADEIREDDGLRAVSRAILEPIVAFARWVVED
;
A
#
# COMPACT_ATOMS: atom_id res chain seq x y z
N MET A 1 -33.18 -25.35 65.60
CA MET A 1 -33.05 -25.90 64.23
C MET A 1 -32.34 -24.83 63.39
N ALA A 2 -31.01 -24.93 63.31
CA ALA A 2 -30.27 -25.23 62.08
C ALA A 2 -30.20 -23.99 61.15
N LYS A 3 -29.17 -23.14 61.27
CA LYS A 3 -27.86 -23.20 60.60
C LYS A 3 -27.97 -23.30 59.07
N ILE A 4 -27.65 -22.22 58.36
CA ILE A 4 -26.70 -22.26 57.23
C ILE A 4 -25.84 -21.00 57.31
N SER A 5 -24.55 -21.25 57.48
CA SER A 5 -23.45 -20.31 57.66
C SER A 5 -23.01 -19.70 56.33
N VAL A 6 -22.83 -18.38 56.32
CA VAL A 6 -22.08 -17.63 55.31
C VAL A 6 -20.61 -18.04 55.43
N GLY A 7 -20.08 -18.64 54.38
CA GLY A 7 -18.68 -19.03 54.29
C GLY A 7 -18.40 -19.82 53.03
N ALA A 8 -17.97 -19.12 51.98
CA ALA A 8 -17.23 -19.72 50.87
C ALA A 8 -16.50 -18.61 50.09
N LEU A 9 -15.17 -18.58 50.29
CA LEU A 9 -14.10 -18.16 49.38
C LEU A 9 -14.37 -16.98 48.43
N LEU A 10 -13.79 -15.83 48.77
CA LEU A 10 -13.11 -15.01 47.75
C LEU A 10 -11.94 -15.83 47.21
N THR A 11 -12.13 -16.47 46.06
CA THR A 11 -11.02 -16.83 45.19
C THR A 11 -10.63 -15.55 44.46
N CYS A 12 -9.62 -14.85 44.97
CA CYS A 12 -8.87 -13.88 44.17
C CYS A 12 -8.25 -14.66 43.01
N LEU A 13 -8.94 -14.72 41.88
CA LEU A 13 -8.30 -14.99 40.60
C LEU A 13 -7.46 -13.75 40.32
N GLY A 14 -6.22 -13.76 40.81
CA GLY A 14 -5.20 -12.88 40.27
C GLY A 14 -5.11 -13.22 38.79
N LEU A 15 -5.74 -12.41 37.96
CA LEU A 15 -5.31 -12.22 36.59
C LEU A 15 -3.86 -11.76 36.71
N ALA A 16 -2.95 -12.70 36.56
CA ALA A 16 -1.60 -12.40 36.14
C ALA A 16 -1.79 -11.70 34.79
N LEU A 17 -1.78 -10.37 34.82
CA LEU A 17 -1.37 -9.57 33.69
C LEU A 17 -0.06 -10.20 33.24
N GLY A 18 -0.10 -10.91 32.12
CA GLY A 18 1.09 -11.36 31.45
C GLY A 18 1.87 -10.11 31.12
N ALA A 19 2.86 -9.79 31.95
CA ALA A 19 4.05 -9.15 31.42
C ALA A 19 4.46 -10.02 30.23
N ALA A 20 4.55 -9.42 29.05
CA ALA A 20 5.21 -10.07 27.93
C ALA A 20 6.52 -10.65 28.47
N PRO A 21 6.84 -11.93 28.24
CA PRO A 21 8.12 -12.44 28.65
C PRO A 21 9.18 -11.64 27.88
N ALA A 22 9.86 -10.73 28.59
CA ALA A 22 11.22 -10.40 28.26
C ALA A 22 11.98 -11.75 28.25
N SER A 23 12.65 -12.04 27.14
CA SER A 23 13.32 -13.29 26.76
C SER A 23 12.43 -14.40 26.17
N ALA A 24 11.92 -14.16 24.95
CA ALA A 24 11.80 -15.20 23.95
C ALA A 24 12.79 -14.86 22.84
N GLN A 25 13.74 -15.75 22.58
CA GLN A 25 14.85 -15.60 21.64
C GLN A 25 14.38 -15.05 20.28
N ASN A 26 14.82 -13.84 19.92
CA ASN A 26 14.60 -13.33 18.57
C ASN A 26 15.74 -13.85 17.70
N ARG A 27 15.57 -15.04 17.11
CA ARG A 27 16.40 -15.40 15.95
C ARG A 27 16.03 -14.45 14.83
N VAL A 28 17.00 -13.73 14.29
CA VAL A 28 16.74 -12.68 13.31
C VAL A 28 17.17 -13.14 11.93
N LEU A 29 16.32 -12.88 10.94
CA LEU A 29 16.70 -12.91 9.53
C LEU A 29 16.77 -11.48 8.99
N GLU A 30 17.83 -11.16 8.27
CA GLU A 30 17.95 -9.93 7.49
C GLU A 30 17.80 -10.28 6.01
N LEU A 31 16.71 -9.84 5.39
CA LEU A 31 16.47 -10.00 3.96
C LEU A 31 16.79 -8.71 3.23
N SER A 32 17.60 -8.80 2.18
CA SER A 32 17.99 -7.68 1.32
C SER A 32 17.61 -7.94 -0.14
N TYR A 33 16.97 -6.96 -0.78
CA TYR A 33 16.59 -6.99 -2.20
C TYR A 33 16.33 -5.59 -2.75
N THR A 34 16.39 -5.44 -4.07
CA THR A 34 16.04 -4.18 -4.76
C THR A 34 14.86 -4.44 -5.71
N PRO A 35 13.64 -4.00 -5.39
CA PRO A 35 12.48 -4.21 -6.24
C PRO A 35 12.36 -3.13 -7.31
N THR A 36 11.64 -3.41 -8.41
CA THR A 36 11.07 -2.37 -9.28
C THR A 36 9.97 -1.60 -8.56
N ALA A 37 9.67 -0.40 -9.04
CA ALA A 37 8.51 0.35 -8.59
C ALA A 37 7.20 -0.47 -8.72
N ARG A 38 6.26 -0.20 -7.82
CA ARG A 38 4.90 -0.81 -7.78
C ARG A 38 4.89 -2.33 -7.54
N ALA A 39 6.00 -2.92 -7.13
CA ALA A 39 6.08 -4.34 -6.83
C ALA A 39 5.17 -4.72 -5.65
N GLN A 40 4.26 -5.65 -5.91
CA GLN A 40 3.45 -6.33 -4.90
C GLN A 40 4.20 -7.56 -4.43
N ILE A 41 4.38 -7.68 -3.12
CA ILE A 41 5.29 -8.67 -2.52
C ILE A 41 4.62 -9.37 -1.35
N ALA A 42 4.70 -10.70 -1.35
CA ALA A 42 4.48 -11.53 -0.16
C ALA A 42 5.79 -12.22 0.23
N ILE A 43 6.10 -12.20 1.52
CA ILE A 43 7.25 -12.89 2.12
C ILE A 43 6.75 -13.82 3.20
N TRP A 44 7.06 -15.11 3.07
CA TRP A 44 6.71 -16.12 4.07
C TRP A 44 7.83 -17.15 4.20
N VAL A 45 7.75 -17.99 5.23
CA VAL A 45 8.68 -19.09 5.42
C VAL A 45 7.92 -20.41 5.54
N GLU A 46 8.53 -21.45 4.98
CA GLU A 46 8.11 -22.84 5.15
C GLU A 46 9.25 -23.65 5.78
N THR A 47 8.92 -24.80 6.36
CA THR A 47 9.92 -25.80 6.72
C THR A 47 10.61 -26.35 5.47
N GLY A 48 11.78 -26.97 5.61
CA GLY A 48 12.46 -27.66 4.51
C GLY A 48 11.66 -28.81 3.89
N GLU A 49 10.59 -29.26 4.56
CA GLU A 49 9.65 -30.27 4.06
C GLU A 49 8.47 -29.67 3.28
N GLY A 50 8.33 -28.34 3.25
CA GLY A 50 7.28 -27.61 2.54
C GLY A 50 6.04 -27.30 3.38
N THR A 51 6.13 -27.34 4.71
CA THR A 51 5.02 -26.94 5.58
C THR A 51 5.01 -25.43 5.76
N TYR A 52 3.91 -24.78 5.37
CA TYR A 52 3.70 -23.35 5.59
C TYR A 52 3.74 -23.02 7.10
N LEU A 53 4.56 -22.02 7.47
CA LEU A 53 4.67 -21.58 8.86
C LEU A 53 3.99 -20.23 9.08
N ARG A 54 4.46 -19.19 8.39
CA ARG A 54 4.01 -17.83 8.67
C ARG A 54 4.34 -16.85 7.53
N THR A 55 3.40 -15.94 7.29
CA THR A 55 3.62 -14.71 6.52
C THR A 55 4.35 -13.69 7.38
N PHE A 56 5.42 -13.13 6.86
CA PHE A 56 6.19 -12.08 7.51
C PHE A 56 5.86 -10.70 6.98
N ARG A 57 5.65 -10.58 5.67
CA ARG A 57 5.36 -9.31 5.01
C ARG A 57 4.39 -9.48 3.86
N LEU A 58 3.50 -8.52 3.71
CA LEU A 58 2.54 -8.40 2.62
C LEU A 58 2.36 -6.92 2.28
N THR A 59 2.46 -6.56 1.00
CA THR A 59 2.36 -5.15 0.58
C THR A 59 0.99 -4.52 0.84
N ASP A 60 0.96 -3.23 1.16
CA ASP A 60 -0.22 -2.44 1.52
C ASP A 60 -1.33 -2.55 0.47
N ALA A 61 -0.98 -2.60 -0.82
CA ALA A 61 -1.98 -2.71 -1.88
C ALA A 61 -2.79 -4.02 -1.76
N VAL A 62 -2.13 -5.13 -1.41
CA VAL A 62 -2.79 -6.42 -1.20
C VAL A 62 -3.44 -6.48 0.18
N ALA A 63 -2.69 -6.17 1.23
CA ALA A 63 -3.10 -6.37 2.63
C ALA A 63 -4.15 -5.37 3.15
N ARG A 64 -4.09 -4.13 2.66
CA ARG A 64 -4.93 -3.02 3.15
C ARG A 64 -5.83 -2.45 2.06
N ARG A 65 -5.33 -2.24 0.84
CA ARG A 65 -6.15 -1.70 -0.27
C ARG A 65 -6.99 -2.78 -0.96
N GLY A 66 -6.76 -4.05 -0.61
CA GLY A 66 -7.59 -5.18 -1.06
C GLY A 66 -7.62 -5.32 -2.57
N ILE A 67 -6.52 -5.04 -3.28
CA ILE A 67 -6.51 -5.10 -4.76
C ILE A 67 -6.93 -6.48 -5.30
N GLY A 68 -6.66 -7.55 -4.54
CA GLY A 68 -7.06 -8.92 -4.85
C GLY A 68 -8.53 -9.24 -4.56
N ASN A 69 -9.25 -8.42 -3.79
CA ASN A 69 -10.63 -8.68 -3.36
C ASN A 69 -11.45 -7.39 -3.22
N ARG A 70 -11.82 -6.83 -4.37
CA ARG A 70 -12.66 -5.63 -4.52
C ARG A 70 -13.71 -5.86 -5.61
N PRO A 71 -14.78 -5.06 -5.65
CA PRO A 71 -15.79 -5.17 -6.70
C PRO A 71 -15.21 -5.01 -8.11
N GLY A 72 -15.85 -5.66 -9.07
CA GLY A 72 -15.50 -5.64 -10.48
C GLY A 72 -14.74 -6.87 -10.94
N ALA A 73 -15.18 -7.38 -12.10
CA ALA A 73 -14.67 -8.58 -12.75
C ALA A 73 -13.14 -8.56 -12.91
N LEU A 74 -12.56 -9.75 -12.91
CA LEU A 74 -11.11 -9.92 -13.00
C LEU A 74 -10.53 -9.27 -14.26
N GLN A 75 -11.21 -9.40 -15.41
CA GLN A 75 -10.65 -9.01 -16.71
C GLN A 75 -11.04 -7.62 -17.21
N MET A 76 -11.84 -6.84 -16.46
CA MET A 76 -12.11 -5.45 -16.86
C MET A 76 -10.81 -4.65 -16.96
N ASN A 77 -10.81 -3.65 -17.85
CA ASN A 77 -9.76 -2.64 -17.85
C ASN A 77 -9.70 -2.01 -16.45
N SER A 78 -8.48 -1.85 -15.98
CA SER A 78 -8.21 -1.38 -14.63
C SER A 78 -6.77 -0.89 -14.59
N GLY A 79 -6.40 -0.26 -13.48
CA GLY A 79 -5.04 0.14 -13.21
C GLY A 79 -4.77 0.00 -11.73
N TYR A 80 -3.51 0.20 -11.38
CA TYR A 80 -3.04 0.09 -10.00
C TYR A 80 -3.82 1.00 -9.03
N HIS A 81 -4.17 2.23 -9.44
CA HIS A 81 -5.03 3.16 -8.70
C HIS A 81 -6.50 3.17 -9.15
N TRP A 82 -6.98 2.15 -9.86
CA TRP A 82 -8.41 2.04 -10.18
C TRP A 82 -9.13 1.33 -9.02
N PRO A 83 -10.29 1.77 -8.53
CA PRO A 83 -10.97 1.17 -7.37
C PRO A 83 -11.66 -0.16 -7.67
N TYR A 84 -11.84 -0.51 -8.95
CA TYR A 84 -12.54 -1.71 -9.37
C TYR A 84 -11.65 -2.72 -10.10
N GLY A 85 -12.15 -3.93 -10.26
CA GLY A 85 -11.47 -5.02 -10.94
C GLY A 85 -10.53 -5.74 -9.98
N ARG A 86 -10.95 -6.90 -9.49
CA ARG A 86 -10.13 -7.72 -8.57
C ARG A 86 -8.89 -8.31 -9.24
N ARG A 87 -7.80 -8.42 -8.50
CA ARG A 87 -6.49 -8.92 -8.92
C ARG A 87 -6.21 -10.33 -8.37
N GLU A 88 -6.96 -11.33 -8.81
CA GLU A 88 -6.79 -12.67 -8.20
C GLU A 88 -5.44 -13.32 -8.52
N GLY A 89 -4.77 -12.92 -9.61
CA GLY A 89 -3.41 -13.34 -9.97
C GLY A 89 -2.28 -12.47 -9.39
N VAL A 90 -2.54 -11.61 -8.39
CA VAL A 90 -1.49 -10.73 -7.84
C VAL A 90 -0.43 -11.49 -7.06
N LEU A 91 -0.80 -12.33 -6.09
CA LEU A 91 0.12 -13.15 -5.29
C LEU A 91 -0.53 -14.53 -5.03
N PRO A 92 -0.82 -15.28 -6.11
CA PRO A 92 -1.65 -16.48 -6.00
C PRO A 92 -0.94 -17.61 -5.25
N ILE A 93 0.39 -17.74 -5.38
CA ILE A 93 1.11 -18.84 -4.73
C ILE A 93 1.03 -18.67 -3.21
N TRP A 94 1.37 -17.49 -2.69
CA TRP A 94 1.21 -17.16 -1.28
C TRP A 94 -0.23 -17.37 -0.80
N GLY A 95 -1.21 -16.87 -1.57
CA GLY A 95 -2.62 -16.94 -1.22
C GLY A 95 -3.08 -18.39 -1.00
N HIS A 96 -2.72 -19.30 -1.91
CA HIS A 96 -3.03 -20.73 -1.79
C HIS A 96 -2.22 -21.42 -0.69
N ARG A 97 -0.90 -21.15 -0.59
CA ARG A 97 -0.02 -21.74 0.44
C ARG A 97 -0.48 -21.42 1.86
N ARG A 98 -0.97 -20.21 2.08
CA ARG A 98 -1.54 -19.78 3.37
C ARG A 98 -2.76 -20.63 3.75
N LEU A 99 -3.63 -20.93 2.78
CA LEU A 99 -4.84 -21.74 3.00
C LEU A 99 -4.57 -23.23 3.10
N GLU A 100 -3.53 -23.73 2.44
CA GLU A 100 -3.06 -25.12 2.61
C GLU A 100 -2.46 -25.37 4.00
N GLY A 101 -1.97 -24.31 4.65
CA GLY A 101 -1.60 -24.31 6.07
C GLY A 101 -2.81 -24.23 7.00
N GLU A 102 -2.70 -23.41 8.05
CA GLU A 102 -3.78 -23.19 9.03
C GLU A 102 -4.54 -21.87 8.78
N GLY A 103 -4.39 -21.26 7.59
CA GLY A 103 -5.04 -19.99 7.26
C GLY A 103 -6.50 -20.13 6.87
N GLU A 104 -7.31 -19.16 7.27
CA GLU A 104 -8.73 -19.09 6.88
C GLU A 104 -8.92 -18.24 5.60
N PRO A 105 -9.88 -18.60 4.73
CA PRO A 105 -10.19 -17.80 3.56
C PRO A 105 -10.90 -16.50 3.96
N PHE A 106 -10.73 -15.47 3.14
CA PHE A 106 -11.52 -14.25 3.28
C PHE A 106 -12.86 -14.40 2.58
N ARG A 107 -13.84 -13.55 2.89
CA ARG A 107 -15.11 -13.50 2.15
C ARG A 107 -14.95 -12.68 0.87
N ARG A 108 -15.55 -13.14 -0.22
CA ARG A 108 -15.45 -12.48 -1.52
C ARG A 108 -16.33 -11.23 -1.58
N VAL A 109 -15.74 -10.13 -2.04
CA VAL A 109 -16.41 -8.84 -2.26
C VAL A 109 -16.86 -8.74 -3.72
N ILE A 110 -18.08 -8.25 -3.92
CA ILE A 110 -18.73 -8.02 -5.23
C ILE A 110 -19.36 -6.63 -5.27
N PHE A 111 -19.74 -6.16 -6.47
CA PHE A 111 -20.54 -4.95 -6.60
C PHE A 111 -21.88 -5.09 -5.87
N GLN A 112 -22.35 -3.98 -5.29
CA GLN A 112 -23.74 -3.90 -4.85
C GLN A 112 -24.64 -3.52 -6.04
N ASP A 113 -25.90 -3.96 -6.03
CA ASP A 113 -26.92 -3.57 -7.03
C ASP A 113 -26.51 -3.71 -8.51
N ARG A 114 -25.73 -4.75 -8.84
CA ARG A 114 -25.40 -5.13 -10.22
C ARG A 114 -25.97 -6.48 -10.60
N ALA A 115 -26.15 -6.68 -11.90
CA ALA A 115 -26.54 -7.98 -12.47
C ALA A 115 -25.33 -8.91 -12.66
N SER A 116 -24.13 -8.34 -12.83
CA SER A 116 -22.88 -9.07 -12.94
C SER A 116 -21.70 -8.16 -12.62
N GLU A 117 -20.54 -8.77 -12.43
CA GLU A 117 -19.27 -8.06 -12.17
C GLU A 117 -18.71 -7.30 -13.39
N GLY A 118 -19.27 -7.50 -14.59
CA GLY A 118 -18.88 -6.78 -15.80
C GLY A 118 -19.47 -5.37 -15.93
N PHE A 119 -20.36 -4.97 -15.00
CA PHE A 119 -21.06 -3.69 -15.04
C PHE A 119 -20.53 -2.72 -13.98
N ALA A 120 -19.47 -1.98 -14.33
CA ALA A 120 -18.82 -1.01 -13.44
C ALA A 120 -19.56 0.34 -13.35
N SER A 121 -20.48 0.62 -14.27
CA SER A 121 -21.30 1.83 -14.31
C SER A 121 -22.41 1.84 -13.27
N ARG A 122 -22.87 3.03 -12.89
CA ARG A 122 -23.91 3.22 -11.88
C ARG A 122 -25.30 2.97 -12.44
N THR A 123 -26.11 2.17 -11.73
CA THR A 123 -27.56 2.06 -11.99
C THR A 123 -28.43 2.65 -10.88
N THR A 124 -27.84 2.94 -9.71
CA THR A 124 -28.49 3.41 -8.48
C THR A 124 -27.55 4.34 -7.69
N ALA A 125 -28.05 4.90 -6.57
CA ALA A 125 -27.20 5.58 -5.58
C ALA A 125 -26.56 4.52 -4.68
N ASP A 126 -25.36 4.09 -5.03
CA ASP A 126 -24.64 2.95 -4.44
C ASP A 126 -23.15 3.23 -4.23
N ALA A 127 -22.78 4.51 -4.18
CA ALA A 127 -21.39 4.94 -4.13
C ALA A 127 -21.23 6.18 -3.23
N SER A 128 -20.16 6.17 -2.45
CA SER A 128 -19.74 7.29 -1.60
C SER A 128 -18.34 7.77 -2.00
N GLU A 129 -17.96 8.95 -1.49
CA GLU A 129 -16.64 9.56 -1.70
C GLU A 129 -15.51 8.54 -1.41
N ASP A 130 -14.47 8.56 -2.26
CA ASP A 130 -13.25 7.79 -2.07
C ASP A 130 -12.05 8.74 -2.00
N ASP A 131 -11.42 8.78 -0.83
CA ASP A 131 -10.33 9.69 -0.53
C ASP A 131 -8.99 9.25 -1.13
N PHE A 132 -8.87 7.96 -1.48
CA PHE A 132 -7.63 7.40 -2.01
C PHE A 132 -7.65 7.30 -3.53
N TYR A 133 -8.74 6.80 -4.11
CA TYR A 133 -8.87 6.60 -5.54
C TYR A 133 -9.35 7.87 -6.21
N CYS A 134 -8.42 8.75 -6.51
CA CYS A 134 -8.69 9.94 -7.28
C CYS A 134 -8.54 9.66 -8.78
N LEU A 135 -9.64 9.82 -9.52
CA LEU A 135 -9.68 9.53 -10.94
C LEU A 135 -10.17 10.73 -11.72
N SER A 136 -9.37 11.12 -12.71
CA SER A 136 -9.84 11.97 -13.79
C SER A 136 -10.80 11.16 -14.66
N PHE A 137 -12.01 11.67 -14.89
CA PHE A 137 -12.93 11.09 -15.89
C PHE A 137 -12.42 11.25 -17.33
N ASN A 138 -11.27 11.90 -17.53
CA ASN A 138 -10.60 11.89 -18.81
C ASN A 138 -9.74 10.62 -18.92
N ARG A 139 -10.13 9.77 -19.89
CA ARG A 139 -9.50 8.49 -20.22
C ARG A 139 -8.00 8.60 -20.48
N ASP A 140 -7.53 9.72 -21.01
CA ASP A 140 -6.10 9.94 -21.30
C ASP A 140 -5.25 9.85 -20.02
N PHE A 141 -5.83 10.17 -18.84
CA PHE A 141 -5.16 10.07 -17.54
C PHE A 141 -5.18 8.68 -16.92
N SER A 142 -5.88 7.72 -17.54
CA SER A 142 -5.98 6.34 -17.07
C SER A 142 -5.18 5.35 -17.94
N SER A 143 -4.40 5.88 -18.89
CA SER A 143 -3.50 5.09 -19.73
C SER A 143 -2.38 4.44 -18.90
N LYS A 144 -1.81 3.35 -19.42
CA LYS A 144 -0.66 2.70 -18.79
C LYS A 144 0.50 3.69 -18.64
N GLU A 145 0.84 4.41 -19.70
CA GLU A 145 1.96 5.36 -19.73
C GLU A 145 1.80 6.47 -18.70
N THR A 146 0.58 6.96 -18.49
CA THR A 146 0.28 7.94 -17.44
C THR A 146 0.37 7.32 -16.04
N LEU A 147 -0.20 6.12 -15.84
CA LEU A 147 -0.17 5.43 -14.54
C LEU A 147 1.25 4.95 -14.15
N GLU A 148 2.13 4.76 -15.13
CA GLU A 148 3.54 4.45 -14.95
C GLU A 148 4.42 5.70 -14.77
N GLY A 149 3.83 6.91 -14.83
CA GLY A 149 4.56 8.17 -14.72
C GLY A 149 5.52 8.43 -15.88
N ILE A 150 5.35 7.72 -17.00
CA ILE A 150 6.18 7.85 -18.21
C ILE A 150 5.81 9.12 -18.98
N ASP A 151 4.57 9.60 -18.86
CA ASP A 151 4.17 10.91 -19.41
C ASP A 151 4.42 12.03 -18.38
N PRO A 152 5.51 12.82 -18.53
CA PRO A 152 5.85 13.89 -17.59
C PRO A 152 4.90 15.10 -17.69
N THR A 153 3.97 15.12 -18.66
CA THR A 153 3.00 16.22 -18.83
C THR A 153 1.77 16.04 -17.96
N VAL A 154 1.64 14.88 -17.31
CA VAL A 154 0.46 14.49 -16.53
C VAL A 154 0.87 14.16 -15.10
N ASP A 155 0.57 15.08 -14.18
CA ASP A 155 0.64 14.81 -12.76
C ASP A 155 -0.58 13.97 -12.35
N ALA A 156 -0.44 12.65 -12.37
CA ALA A 156 -1.47 11.71 -11.91
C ALA A 156 -1.73 11.80 -10.38
N MET A 157 -0.90 12.55 -9.63
CA MET A 157 -0.97 12.68 -8.17
C MET A 157 -1.74 13.93 -7.72
N ALA A 158 -1.96 14.92 -8.60
CA ALA A 158 -2.76 16.10 -8.28
C ALA A 158 -4.24 15.87 -8.63
N CYS A 159 -5.07 15.83 -7.59
CA CYS A 159 -6.48 15.48 -7.66
C CYS A 159 -7.41 16.69 -7.71
N PRO A 160 -7.93 17.10 -8.89
CA PRO A 160 -8.93 18.15 -8.96
C PRO A 160 -10.37 17.66 -8.73
N THR A 161 -10.64 16.34 -8.73
CA THR A 161 -12.00 15.79 -8.63
C THR A 161 -12.12 14.65 -7.63
N VAL A 162 -13.15 14.72 -6.79
CA VAL A 162 -13.59 13.66 -5.88
C VAL A 162 -14.24 12.54 -6.69
N PHE A 163 -13.78 11.30 -6.53
CA PHE A 163 -14.42 10.12 -7.11
C PHE A 163 -15.37 9.50 -6.08
N ASN A 164 -16.54 9.04 -6.52
CA ASN A 164 -17.41 8.25 -5.66
C ASN A 164 -17.39 6.79 -6.15
N SER A 165 -16.96 5.88 -5.28
CA SER A 165 -16.85 4.46 -5.58
C SER A 165 -17.88 3.64 -4.81
N ASP A 166 -18.34 2.55 -5.42
CA ASP A 166 -18.99 1.44 -4.73
C ASP A 166 -17.92 0.71 -3.90
N LYS A 167 -18.14 0.59 -2.59
CA LYS A 167 -17.21 -0.12 -1.69
C LYS A 167 -17.38 -1.65 -1.76
N GLY A 168 -18.53 -2.09 -2.25
CA GLY A 168 -18.90 -3.49 -2.39
C GLY A 168 -19.64 -4.07 -1.19
N ARG A 169 -20.13 -5.28 -1.40
CA ARG A 169 -20.71 -6.15 -0.37
C ARG A 169 -20.18 -7.55 -0.48
N TYR A 170 -20.43 -8.39 0.52
CA TYR A 170 -20.06 -9.79 0.41
C TYR A 170 -21.00 -10.57 -0.50
N LEU A 171 -20.42 -11.48 -1.27
CA LEU A 171 -21.17 -12.47 -2.06
C LEU A 171 -21.91 -13.44 -1.13
N THR A 172 -23.13 -13.80 -1.49
CA THR A 172 -23.96 -14.75 -0.73
C THR A 172 -24.29 -15.99 -1.55
N GLU A 173 -24.67 -17.09 -0.88
CA GLU A 173 -25.18 -18.29 -1.55
C GLU A 173 -26.39 -18.00 -2.45
N GLY A 174 -27.24 -17.06 -2.04
CA GLY A 174 -28.41 -16.64 -2.79
C GLY A 174 -28.05 -15.98 -4.13
N ASP A 175 -26.96 -15.21 -4.16
CA ASP A 175 -26.43 -14.60 -5.39
C ASP A 175 -25.94 -15.67 -6.37
N VAL A 176 -25.16 -16.63 -5.86
CA VAL A 176 -24.61 -17.73 -6.67
C VAL A 176 -25.74 -18.59 -7.26
N VAL A 177 -26.72 -18.97 -6.44
CA VAL A 177 -27.92 -19.70 -6.90
C VAL A 177 -28.76 -18.86 -7.87
N GLY A 178 -28.79 -17.54 -7.68
CA GLY A 178 -29.42 -16.57 -8.57
C GLY A 178 -28.69 -16.37 -9.89
N GLY A 179 -27.50 -16.96 -10.08
CA GLY A 179 -26.71 -16.86 -11.29
C GLY A 179 -25.81 -15.63 -11.36
N TYR A 180 -25.55 -14.97 -10.24
CA TYR A 180 -24.55 -13.89 -10.18
C TYR A 180 -23.16 -14.44 -10.47
N ALA A 181 -22.48 -13.83 -11.43
CA ALA A 181 -21.22 -14.30 -11.98
C ALA A 181 -20.45 -13.13 -12.60
N GLU A 182 -19.22 -13.39 -13.04
CA GLU A 182 -18.45 -12.44 -13.84
C GLU A 182 -18.30 -12.90 -15.29
N PRO A 183 -18.27 -11.98 -16.26
CA PRO A 183 -17.80 -12.32 -17.59
C PRO A 183 -16.32 -12.70 -17.57
N PHE A 184 -15.99 -13.76 -18.31
CA PHE A 184 -14.64 -14.29 -18.40
C PHE A 184 -14.37 -14.73 -19.84
N GLU A 185 -13.31 -14.18 -20.42
CA GLU A 185 -12.87 -14.39 -21.79
C GLU A 185 -11.60 -15.22 -21.84
N ASP A 186 -11.44 -16.00 -22.91
CA ASP A 186 -10.20 -16.73 -23.16
C ASP A 186 -9.06 -15.83 -23.61
N GLU A 187 -7.88 -16.43 -23.74
CA GLU A 187 -6.78 -15.78 -24.45
C GLU A 187 -7.27 -15.36 -25.85
N MET A 188 -6.92 -14.15 -26.28
CA MET A 188 -7.34 -13.48 -27.50
C MET A 188 -8.77 -12.93 -27.52
N GLY A 189 -9.56 -13.09 -26.44
CA GLY A 189 -10.91 -12.52 -26.33
C GLY A 189 -11.91 -13.07 -27.36
N VAL A 190 -11.74 -14.34 -27.75
CA VAL A 190 -12.52 -14.98 -28.81
C VAL A 190 -13.76 -15.67 -28.25
N THR A 191 -13.64 -16.32 -27.11
CA THR A 191 -14.76 -16.93 -26.38
C THR A 191 -15.03 -16.18 -25.09
N SER A 192 -16.30 -16.04 -24.75
CA SER A 192 -16.75 -15.35 -23.55
C SER A 192 -17.79 -16.21 -22.85
N ASP A 193 -17.51 -16.56 -21.59
CA ASP A 193 -18.41 -17.29 -20.69
C ASP A 193 -18.68 -16.47 -19.42
N MET A 194 -19.59 -16.96 -18.58
CA MET A 194 -19.82 -16.41 -17.25
C MET A 194 -19.16 -17.33 -16.22
N ARG A 195 -18.11 -16.86 -15.56
CA ARG A 195 -17.42 -17.57 -14.48
C ARG A 195 -18.20 -17.40 -13.18
N VAL A 196 -18.67 -18.52 -12.64
CA VAL A 196 -19.26 -18.58 -11.30
C VAL A 196 -18.17 -18.28 -10.27
N MET A 197 -18.50 -17.48 -9.27
CA MET A 197 -17.57 -17.07 -8.22
C MET A 197 -17.82 -17.85 -6.94
N ASP A 198 -16.75 -18.25 -6.25
CA ASP A 198 -16.82 -18.81 -4.91
C ASP A 198 -17.16 -17.74 -3.87
N LEU A 199 -17.71 -18.16 -2.72
CA LEU A 199 -18.01 -17.26 -1.60
C LEU A 199 -16.77 -16.70 -0.91
N THR A 200 -15.62 -17.30 -1.18
CA THR A 200 -14.35 -17.02 -0.51
C THR A 200 -13.33 -16.39 -1.46
N SER A 201 -12.35 -15.69 -0.91
CA SER A 201 -11.22 -15.09 -1.62
C SER A 201 -9.91 -15.43 -0.92
N LEU A 202 -8.83 -15.52 -1.70
CA LEU A 202 -7.46 -15.63 -1.18
C LEU A 202 -7.00 -14.35 -0.47
N TYR A 203 -7.60 -13.21 -0.85
CA TYR A 203 -7.14 -11.87 -0.49
C TYR A 203 -8.12 -11.15 0.43
N PRO A 204 -7.61 -10.32 1.36
CA PRO A 204 -8.46 -9.55 2.25
C PRO A 204 -9.25 -8.49 1.48
N ALA A 205 -10.44 -8.17 1.98
CA ALA A 205 -11.16 -7.00 1.52
C ALA A 205 -10.38 -5.72 1.87
N ARG A 206 -10.71 -4.61 1.22
CA ARG A 206 -10.10 -3.32 1.52
C ARG A 206 -10.41 -2.87 2.95
N ARG A 207 -9.42 -2.35 3.65
CA ARG A 207 -9.43 -2.01 5.10
C ARG A 207 -9.04 -0.56 5.36
N ASP A 208 -8.87 0.21 4.30
CA ASP A 208 -8.52 1.62 4.32
C ASP A 208 -9.73 2.55 4.53
N LEU A 209 -10.95 1.99 4.60
CA LEU A 209 -12.19 2.72 4.79
C LEU A 209 -12.38 3.15 6.25
N ASP A 210 -12.61 4.44 6.45
CA ASP A 210 -12.83 5.07 7.75
C ASP A 210 -14.07 5.98 7.79
N GLN A 211 -14.65 6.26 6.63
CA GLN A 211 -15.89 7.02 6.44
C GLN A 211 -16.81 6.25 5.50
N TRP A 212 -18.12 6.33 5.78
CA TRP A 212 -19.15 5.70 4.97
C TRP A 212 -20.28 6.68 4.68
N GLY A 213 -20.68 6.74 3.41
CA GLY A 213 -21.87 7.43 2.96
C GLY A 213 -23.16 6.68 3.32
N ALA A 214 -24.29 7.33 3.05
CA ALA A 214 -25.62 6.73 3.24
C ALA A 214 -25.89 5.56 2.29
N ASP A 215 -25.21 5.55 1.14
CA ASP A 215 -25.42 4.61 0.04
C ASP A 215 -24.47 3.38 0.11
N ASP A 216 -23.54 3.34 1.07
CA ASP A 216 -22.63 2.21 1.22
C ASP A 216 -23.33 1.01 1.87
N HIS A 217 -23.09 -0.19 1.32
CA HIS A 217 -23.62 -1.41 1.91
C HIS A 217 -23.07 -1.66 3.33
N PRO A 218 -23.89 -2.12 4.29
CA PRO A 218 -23.45 -2.38 5.67
C PRO A 218 -22.25 -3.31 5.82
N ASP A 219 -22.09 -4.28 4.91
CA ASP A 219 -20.97 -5.22 4.88
C ASP A 219 -19.60 -4.52 4.81
N SER A 220 -19.52 -3.39 4.12
CA SER A 220 -18.26 -2.63 3.98
C SER A 220 -17.69 -2.15 5.32
N ARG A 221 -18.54 -2.04 6.35
CA ARG A 221 -18.13 -1.70 7.73
C ARG A 221 -17.51 -2.89 8.47
N LEU A 222 -17.71 -4.11 7.97
CA LEU A 222 -17.22 -5.35 8.58
C LEU A 222 -15.87 -5.80 8.00
N PHE A 223 -15.42 -5.20 6.89
CA PHE A 223 -14.22 -5.63 6.16
C PHE A 223 -12.98 -5.71 7.05
N LEU A 224 -12.77 -4.70 7.92
CA LEU A 224 -11.61 -4.66 8.81
C LEU A 224 -11.63 -5.80 9.84
N ASP A 225 -12.74 -5.94 10.57
CA ASP A 225 -12.86 -6.90 11.67
C ASP A 225 -12.92 -8.35 11.19
N GLU A 226 -13.60 -8.62 10.07
CA GLU A 226 -13.63 -9.96 9.48
C GLU A 226 -12.29 -10.34 8.87
N THR A 227 -11.55 -9.39 8.29
CA THR A 227 -10.18 -9.67 7.82
C THR A 227 -9.27 -10.05 8.99
N ARG A 228 -9.32 -9.31 10.10
CA ARG A 228 -8.56 -9.64 11.32
C ARG A 228 -8.99 -10.96 11.95
N THR A 229 -10.23 -11.40 11.72
CA THR A 229 -10.69 -12.71 12.18
C THR A 229 -10.06 -13.82 11.33
N ALA A 230 -10.01 -13.66 10.01
CA ALA A 230 -9.44 -14.65 9.09
C ALA A 230 -7.89 -14.66 9.08
N MET A 231 -7.26 -13.53 9.34
CA MET A 231 -5.80 -13.37 9.43
C MET A 231 -5.45 -12.38 10.56
N PRO A 232 -5.37 -12.84 11.82
CA PRO A 232 -5.13 -11.98 12.98
C PRO A 232 -3.86 -11.14 12.91
N GLU A 233 -2.83 -11.64 12.25
CA GLU A 233 -1.53 -10.99 12.10
C GLU A 233 -1.47 -9.98 10.94
N ILE A 234 -2.55 -9.79 10.17
CA ILE A 234 -2.57 -8.98 8.95
C ILE A 234 -2.00 -7.57 9.15
N ASP A 235 -2.29 -6.93 10.28
CA ASP A 235 -1.79 -5.57 10.58
C ASP A 235 -0.29 -5.55 10.78
N ALA A 236 0.26 -6.56 11.47
CA ALA A 236 1.69 -6.68 11.78
C ALA A 236 2.52 -7.09 10.56
N VAL A 237 1.92 -7.78 9.59
CA VAL A 237 2.61 -8.18 8.35
C VAL A 237 2.39 -7.20 7.20
N THR A 238 1.40 -6.30 7.32
CA THR A 238 1.19 -5.24 6.32
C THR A 238 2.40 -4.33 6.30
N MET A 239 3.06 -4.23 5.16
CA MET A 239 4.14 -3.27 4.92
C MET A 239 3.78 -2.35 3.77
N ALA A 240 4.29 -1.12 3.78
CA ALA A 240 4.17 -0.25 2.63
C ALA A 240 4.75 -0.90 1.36
N THR A 241 4.23 -0.49 0.20
CA THR A 241 4.80 -0.90 -1.09
C THR A 241 6.25 -0.37 -1.17
N PRO A 242 7.26 -1.22 -1.38
CA PRO A 242 8.65 -0.78 -1.40
C PRO A 242 8.91 0.23 -2.52
N ALA A 243 9.70 1.26 -2.23
CA ALA A 243 10.20 2.18 -3.24
C ALA A 243 10.99 1.44 -4.32
N GLY A 244 10.74 1.76 -5.58
CA GLY A 244 11.46 1.14 -6.70
C GLY A 244 12.94 1.51 -6.74
N GLU A 245 13.74 0.63 -7.31
CA GLU A 245 15.15 0.86 -7.69
C GLU A 245 16.07 1.23 -6.51
N ARG A 246 15.65 0.91 -5.29
CA ARG A 246 16.40 1.13 -4.05
C ARG A 246 16.59 -0.17 -3.29
N LEU A 247 17.76 -0.31 -2.67
CA LEU A 247 18.03 -1.47 -1.81
C LEU A 247 17.14 -1.38 -0.56
N HIS A 248 16.32 -2.40 -0.37
CA HIS A 248 15.52 -2.60 0.84
C HIS A 248 16.17 -3.66 1.71
N ARG A 249 16.22 -3.38 3.01
CA ARG A 249 16.60 -4.33 4.06
C ARG A 249 15.42 -4.51 5.01
N LEU A 250 15.11 -5.76 5.33
CA LEU A 250 14.03 -6.14 6.23
C LEU A 250 14.56 -7.05 7.31
N GLN A 251 14.18 -6.76 8.56
CA GLN A 251 14.46 -7.62 9.69
C GLN A 251 13.21 -8.44 10.03
N LEU A 252 13.35 -9.77 10.03
CA LEU A 252 12.30 -10.73 10.34
C LEU A 252 12.66 -11.43 11.66
N ALA A 253 11.97 -11.08 12.73
CA ALA A 253 12.08 -11.77 14.01
C ALA A 253 11.34 -13.12 13.93
N LEU A 254 12.08 -14.22 14.00
CA LEU A 254 11.52 -15.56 14.01
C LEU A 254 10.97 -15.91 15.40
N PRO A 255 9.86 -16.66 15.49
CA PRO A 255 9.37 -17.16 16.77
C PRO A 255 10.41 -18.07 17.45
N ALA A 256 10.60 -17.89 18.76
CA ALA A 256 11.54 -18.69 19.55
C ALA A 256 11.24 -20.21 19.54
N GLY A 257 10.01 -20.61 19.22
CA GLY A 257 9.60 -22.01 19.14
C GLY A 257 10.05 -22.75 17.88
N TRP A 258 10.76 -22.09 16.95
CA TRP A 258 11.28 -22.74 15.75
C TRP A 258 12.59 -23.46 16.04
N GLU A 259 12.59 -24.78 15.84
CA GLU A 259 13.75 -25.62 16.09
C GLU A 259 14.86 -25.38 15.04
N PRO A 260 16.15 -25.58 15.41
CA PRO A 260 17.23 -25.61 14.42
C PRO A 260 16.94 -26.62 13.31
N GLY A 261 17.17 -26.24 12.05
CA GLY A 261 16.87 -27.09 10.91
C GLY A 261 16.90 -26.37 9.58
N GLU A 262 16.40 -27.04 8.54
CA GLU A 262 16.30 -26.51 7.19
C GLU A 262 14.94 -25.83 6.98
N TYR A 263 14.97 -24.65 6.37
CA TYR A 263 13.80 -23.84 6.07
C TYR A 263 13.94 -23.23 4.69
N VAL A 264 12.84 -22.72 4.15
CA VAL A 264 12.85 -21.98 2.88
C VAL A 264 12.09 -20.69 3.07
N LEU A 265 12.77 -19.56 2.82
CA LEU A 265 12.13 -18.26 2.73
C LEU A 265 11.68 -18.03 1.29
N TYR A 266 10.41 -17.70 1.11
CA TYR A 266 9.83 -17.41 -0.18
C TYR A 266 9.52 -15.93 -0.31
N VAL A 267 9.77 -15.40 -1.51
CA VAL A 267 9.40 -14.05 -1.91
C VAL A 267 8.64 -14.14 -3.23
N GLU A 268 7.33 -13.90 -3.20
CA GLU A 268 6.51 -13.81 -4.41
C GLU A 268 6.36 -12.35 -4.83
N VAL A 269 6.56 -12.07 -6.13
CA VAL A 269 6.59 -10.70 -6.65
C VAL A 269 5.74 -10.57 -7.91
N ASN A 270 4.83 -9.60 -7.91
CA ASN A 270 4.03 -9.19 -9.06
C ASN A 270 4.16 -7.70 -9.33
N VAL A 271 4.16 -7.32 -10.60
CA VAL A 271 4.20 -5.92 -11.04
C VAL A 271 3.15 -5.73 -12.11
N GLU A 272 2.16 -4.86 -11.84
CA GLU A 272 1.14 -4.56 -12.83
C GLU A 272 1.71 -3.81 -14.04
N GLY A 273 1.31 -4.23 -15.23
CA GLY A 273 1.74 -3.60 -16.49
C GLY A 273 3.10 -4.07 -16.99
N ASP A 274 3.76 -5.02 -16.30
CA ASP A 274 4.99 -5.65 -16.77
C ASP A 274 4.73 -6.55 -18.00
N TYR A 275 4.68 -5.95 -19.19
CA TYR A 275 4.44 -6.65 -20.45
C TYR A 275 5.74 -7.12 -21.10
N ASN A 276 5.69 -8.24 -21.82
CA ASN A 276 6.82 -8.71 -22.62
C ASN A 276 6.42 -9.18 -24.03
N GLY A 277 6.23 -8.20 -24.92
CA GLY A 277 5.86 -8.46 -26.31
C GLY A 277 4.54 -9.21 -26.43
N ALA A 278 4.46 -10.18 -27.34
CA ALA A 278 3.21 -10.87 -27.67
C ALA A 278 2.75 -11.94 -26.65
N GLN A 279 3.54 -12.23 -25.60
CA GLN A 279 3.21 -13.30 -24.65
C GLN A 279 2.28 -12.82 -23.55
N TRP A 280 2.64 -11.73 -22.89
CA TRP A 280 1.89 -11.19 -21.76
C TRP A 280 1.63 -9.70 -21.98
N GLY A 281 0.64 -9.41 -22.81
CA GLY A 281 0.31 -8.05 -23.23
C GLY A 281 -1.08 -7.96 -23.85
N PRO A 282 -1.54 -6.74 -24.16
CA PRO A 282 -2.87 -6.49 -24.72
C PRO A 282 -3.10 -7.11 -26.10
N GLU A 283 -2.04 -7.48 -26.82
CA GLU A 283 -2.15 -8.21 -28.09
C GLU A 283 -2.69 -9.64 -27.90
N ARG A 284 -2.36 -10.29 -26.78
CA ARG A 284 -2.85 -11.64 -26.44
C ARG A 284 -4.06 -11.59 -25.50
N PHE A 285 -4.14 -10.56 -24.67
CA PHE A 285 -5.23 -10.38 -23.71
C PHE A 285 -5.83 -8.99 -23.91
N PRO A 286 -6.64 -8.81 -24.97
CA PRO A 286 -7.17 -7.51 -25.32
C PRO A 286 -8.18 -7.00 -24.30
N THR A 287 -8.58 -5.73 -24.44
CA THR A 287 -9.74 -5.20 -23.73
C THR A 287 -10.94 -6.08 -24.03
N PRO A 288 -11.62 -6.61 -23.01
CA PRO A 288 -12.82 -7.39 -23.23
C PRO A 288 -13.91 -6.48 -23.80
N THR A 289 -14.72 -7.00 -24.73
CA THR A 289 -15.77 -6.20 -25.38
C THR A 289 -17.08 -6.96 -25.50
N GLY A 290 -18.19 -6.22 -25.49
CA GLY A 290 -19.50 -6.77 -25.83
C GLY A 290 -20.53 -6.64 -24.72
N PRO A 291 -21.72 -7.25 -24.85
CA PRO A 291 -22.90 -6.90 -24.06
C PRO A 291 -22.83 -7.30 -22.58
N ARG A 292 -21.79 -8.03 -22.17
CA ARG A 292 -21.54 -8.43 -20.78
C ARG A 292 -20.65 -7.43 -20.03
N TRP A 293 -20.06 -6.50 -20.76
CA TRP A 293 -19.22 -5.42 -20.26
C TRP A 293 -19.94 -4.10 -20.54
N ASP A 294 -19.86 -3.15 -19.61
CA ASP A 294 -20.30 -1.79 -19.91
C ASP A 294 -19.14 -0.89 -20.34
N THR A 295 -19.49 0.29 -20.85
CA THR A 295 -18.51 1.29 -21.28
C THR A 295 -17.48 1.62 -20.21
N TRP A 296 -17.80 1.48 -18.92
CA TRP A 296 -16.86 1.80 -17.84
C TRP A 296 -15.82 0.70 -17.68
N ALA A 297 -16.25 -0.56 -17.68
CA ALA A 297 -15.36 -1.72 -17.63
C ALA A 297 -14.46 -1.82 -18.88
N GLU A 298 -14.91 -1.32 -20.02
CA GLU A 298 -14.17 -1.33 -21.29
C GLU A 298 -13.19 -0.16 -21.46
N ASN A 299 -13.44 1.01 -20.87
CA ASN A 299 -12.72 2.24 -21.27
C ASN A 299 -11.80 2.86 -20.21
N TYR A 300 -11.83 2.41 -18.95
CA TYR A 300 -11.03 3.01 -17.88
C TYR A 300 -9.92 2.09 -17.41
N GLY A 301 -8.68 2.58 -17.41
CA GLY A 301 -7.49 1.75 -17.18
C GLY A 301 -6.98 1.08 -18.45
N TYR A 302 -6.11 0.08 -18.29
CA TYR A 302 -5.53 -0.66 -19.40
C TYR A 302 -5.96 -2.14 -19.38
N PRO A 303 -6.07 -2.77 -20.56
CA PRO A 303 -6.28 -4.20 -20.65
C PRO A 303 -5.04 -4.95 -20.20
N TYR A 304 -5.29 -6.02 -19.45
CA TYR A 304 -4.29 -6.99 -19.05
C TYR A 304 -3.15 -6.46 -18.16
N ARG A 305 -2.67 -7.28 -17.23
CA ARG A 305 -1.94 -6.79 -16.05
C ARG A 305 -0.47 -7.18 -15.97
N GLY A 306 0.10 -7.75 -17.04
CA GLY A 306 1.52 -8.08 -17.09
C GLY A 306 1.80 -9.58 -16.99
N GLN A 307 3.07 -9.95 -16.98
CA GLN A 307 3.48 -11.34 -16.77
C GLN A 307 3.00 -11.82 -15.39
N PRO A 308 2.72 -13.12 -15.20
CA PRO A 308 2.31 -13.69 -13.91
C PRO A 308 3.30 -13.40 -12.78
N ALA A 309 2.86 -13.49 -11.52
CA ALA A 309 3.73 -13.37 -10.35
C ALA A 309 4.90 -14.38 -10.40
N VAL A 310 6.11 -13.95 -10.03
CA VAL A 310 7.29 -14.81 -9.96
C VAL A 310 7.62 -15.14 -8.50
N LEU A 311 8.09 -16.35 -8.25
CA LEU A 311 8.45 -16.83 -6.92
C LEU A 311 9.95 -17.03 -6.82
N TYR A 312 10.57 -16.41 -5.83
CA TYR A 312 11.94 -16.72 -5.41
C TYR A 312 11.91 -17.59 -4.16
N ALA A 313 12.85 -18.52 -4.07
CA ALA A 313 13.04 -19.38 -2.91
C ALA A 313 14.48 -19.28 -2.45
N VAL A 314 14.68 -19.02 -1.15
CA VAL A 314 15.98 -18.97 -0.49
C VAL A 314 16.02 -20.05 0.58
N PRO A 315 16.50 -21.27 0.27
CA PRO A 315 16.73 -22.30 1.28
C PRO A 315 17.82 -21.84 2.26
N PHE A 316 17.59 -22.03 3.55
CA PHE A 316 18.53 -21.65 4.60
C PHE A 316 18.51 -22.62 5.77
N THR A 317 19.66 -22.74 6.43
CA THR A 317 19.78 -23.47 7.69
C THR A 317 19.63 -22.49 8.85
N LEU A 318 18.67 -22.75 9.73
CA LEU A 318 18.47 -22.01 10.97
C LEU A 318 19.28 -22.67 12.10
N ASN A 319 20.32 -22.01 12.59
CA ASN A 319 21.15 -22.45 13.71
C ASN A 319 21.77 -21.24 14.44
N SER A 320 22.53 -21.47 15.52
CA SER A 320 23.15 -20.38 16.30
C SER A 320 24.31 -19.69 15.60
N GLN A 321 24.97 -20.34 14.63
CA GLN A 321 26.11 -19.79 13.90
C GLN A 321 25.70 -18.78 12.82
N GLY A 322 24.42 -18.77 12.44
CA GLY A 322 23.93 -17.93 11.36
C GLY A 322 24.43 -18.39 9.99
N GLY A 323 24.36 -17.49 9.00
CA GLY A 323 24.82 -17.75 7.64
C GLY A 323 24.25 -16.77 6.63
N VAL A 324 24.84 -16.73 5.43
CA VAL A 324 24.35 -15.92 4.31
C VAL A 324 23.93 -16.85 3.18
N TYR A 325 22.72 -16.64 2.69
CA TYR A 325 22.05 -17.44 1.67
C TYR A 325 21.54 -16.50 0.58
N THR A 326 21.56 -16.96 -0.67
CA THR A 326 21.25 -16.07 -1.81
C THR A 326 20.36 -16.77 -2.81
N ALA A 327 19.51 -16.02 -3.49
CA ALA A 327 18.85 -16.47 -4.71
C ALA A 327 19.14 -15.50 -5.86
N ARG A 328 19.52 -16.08 -7.00
CA ARG A 328 19.72 -15.35 -8.24
C ARG A 328 18.46 -15.35 -9.09
N ASP A 329 17.95 -16.52 -9.44
CA ASP A 329 16.80 -16.67 -10.33
C ASP A 329 15.54 -17.09 -9.55
N PRO A 330 14.34 -16.71 -10.02
CA PRO A 330 13.11 -17.24 -9.46
C PRO A 330 13.05 -18.76 -9.60
N MET A 331 12.41 -19.42 -8.63
CA MET A 331 12.03 -20.82 -8.68
C MET A 331 11.02 -21.09 -9.81
N GLY A 332 10.12 -20.14 -10.07
CA GLY A 332 9.05 -20.29 -11.03
C GLY A 332 8.08 -19.11 -11.03
N TYR A 333 6.90 -19.32 -11.61
CA TYR A 333 5.82 -18.33 -11.68
C TYR A 333 4.45 -18.96 -11.43
N GLY A 334 3.49 -18.13 -11.01
CA GLY A 334 2.12 -18.54 -10.64
C GLY A 334 1.14 -18.58 -11.82
N GLU A 335 -0.10 -18.99 -11.53
CA GLU A 335 -1.21 -18.92 -12.49
C GLU A 335 -1.74 -17.49 -12.62
N ILE A 336 -2.05 -17.09 -13.85
CA ILE A 336 -2.29 -15.68 -14.17
C ILE A 336 -3.59 -15.11 -13.58
N HIS A 337 -4.60 -15.94 -13.40
CA HIS A 337 -5.90 -15.57 -12.84
C HIS A 337 -6.03 -16.04 -11.38
N GLY A 338 -4.96 -16.61 -10.80
CA GLY A 338 -4.90 -17.11 -9.44
C GLY A 338 -5.76 -18.34 -9.17
N MET A 339 -6.08 -19.11 -10.22
CA MET A 339 -6.97 -20.28 -10.11
C MET A 339 -6.34 -21.43 -9.31
N ASP A 340 -5.01 -21.47 -9.23
CA ASP A 340 -4.25 -22.45 -8.44
C ASP A 340 -2.97 -21.82 -7.83
N GLY A 341 -2.38 -22.54 -6.88
CA GLY A 341 -1.13 -22.17 -6.19
C GLY A 341 0.11 -22.89 -6.73
N GLU A 342 0.02 -23.53 -7.91
CA GLU A 342 1.09 -24.35 -8.44
C GLU A 342 2.24 -23.49 -8.98
N VAL A 343 3.47 -23.90 -8.69
CA VAL A 343 4.68 -23.21 -9.15
C VAL A 343 5.10 -23.78 -10.51
N ARG A 344 4.94 -22.99 -11.56
CA ARG A 344 5.36 -23.36 -12.92
C ARG A 344 6.84 -23.04 -13.10
N PRO A 345 7.67 -23.97 -13.62
CA PRO A 345 9.07 -23.69 -13.90
C PRO A 345 9.23 -22.52 -14.86
N LEU A 346 10.27 -21.70 -14.68
CA LEU A 346 10.57 -20.62 -15.61
C LEU A 346 10.73 -21.14 -17.04
N ASP A 347 10.14 -20.43 -17.98
CA ASP A 347 10.23 -20.69 -19.41
C ASP A 347 10.46 -19.39 -20.20
N ALA A 348 10.47 -19.48 -21.53
CA ALA A 348 10.71 -18.34 -22.40
C ALA A 348 9.57 -17.29 -22.39
N THR A 349 8.46 -17.56 -21.72
CA THR A 349 7.36 -16.59 -21.57
C THR A 349 7.61 -15.61 -20.43
N ILE A 350 8.52 -15.91 -19.50
CA ILE A 350 8.92 -14.98 -18.44
C ILE A 350 10.26 -14.34 -18.81
N SER A 351 10.30 -13.01 -18.85
CA SER A 351 11.54 -12.26 -19.12
C SER A 351 12.58 -12.59 -18.06
N ASN A 352 13.80 -12.97 -18.47
CA ASN A 352 14.96 -13.07 -17.57
C ASN A 352 16.20 -12.50 -18.26
N ASP A 353 16.11 -11.21 -18.60
CA ASP A 353 17.18 -10.46 -19.24
C ASP A 353 17.36 -9.11 -18.52
N PRO A 354 18.19 -9.06 -17.45
CA PRO A 354 18.39 -7.84 -16.67
C PRO A 354 19.04 -6.69 -17.48
N VAL A 355 19.60 -6.98 -18.65
CA VAL A 355 20.25 -5.97 -19.52
C VAL A 355 19.29 -5.48 -20.60
N GLY A 356 18.59 -6.39 -21.26
CA GLY A 356 17.65 -6.08 -22.35
C GLY A 356 16.24 -5.74 -21.90
N ALA A 357 15.84 -6.17 -20.70
CA ALA A 357 14.54 -5.93 -20.08
C ALA A 357 14.65 -5.72 -18.56
N PRO A 358 15.41 -4.71 -18.09
CA PRO A 358 15.58 -4.44 -16.66
C PRO A 358 14.24 -4.22 -15.96
N GLY A 359 14.07 -4.74 -14.75
CA GLY A 359 12.83 -4.62 -13.98
C GLY A 359 11.67 -5.52 -14.44
N SER A 360 11.84 -6.35 -15.47
CA SER A 360 10.78 -7.18 -16.06
C SER A 360 10.94 -8.68 -15.71
N GLY A 361 9.83 -9.38 -15.49
CA GLY A 361 9.81 -10.81 -15.23
C GLY A 361 10.65 -11.22 -14.02
N ALA A 362 11.68 -12.02 -14.23
CA ALA A 362 12.65 -12.43 -13.21
C ALA A 362 13.49 -11.28 -12.66
N ASP A 363 13.56 -10.14 -13.35
CA ASP A 363 14.27 -8.95 -12.87
C ASP A 363 13.37 -7.98 -12.10
N ARG A 364 12.18 -8.42 -11.68
CA ARG A 364 11.33 -7.62 -10.77
C ARG A 364 11.98 -7.37 -9.41
N LEU A 365 12.87 -8.27 -9.02
CA LEU A 365 13.95 -7.96 -8.09
C LEU A 365 15.20 -7.77 -8.94
N LEU A 366 15.77 -6.57 -8.93
CA LEU A 366 16.89 -6.20 -9.78
C LEU A 366 18.12 -7.04 -9.44
N LEU A 367 18.77 -7.59 -10.45
CA LEU A 367 20.05 -8.27 -10.29
C LEU A 367 21.12 -7.27 -9.79
N GLN A 368 21.74 -7.61 -8.66
CA GLN A 368 22.76 -6.81 -7.99
C GLN A 368 24.15 -7.07 -8.60
N GLY A 369 25.12 -6.20 -8.24
CA GLY A 369 26.50 -6.27 -8.77
C GLY A 369 27.27 -7.53 -8.34
N ASP A 370 26.81 -8.24 -7.32
CA ASP A 370 27.33 -9.53 -6.87
C ASP A 370 26.63 -10.73 -7.52
N ASP A 371 25.81 -10.48 -8.55
CA ASP A 371 25.12 -11.50 -9.34
C ASP A 371 24.00 -12.23 -8.55
N THR A 372 23.43 -11.55 -7.55
CA THR A 372 22.29 -12.03 -6.73
C THR A 372 21.08 -11.09 -6.86
N ARG A 373 19.87 -11.59 -6.57
CA ARG A 373 18.65 -10.75 -6.46
C ARG A 373 18.15 -10.64 -5.03
N LEU A 374 18.35 -11.70 -4.27
CA LEU A 374 17.98 -11.81 -2.86
C LEU A 374 19.19 -12.27 -2.07
N THR A 375 19.44 -11.58 -0.96
CA THR A 375 20.39 -12.01 0.06
C THR A 375 19.66 -12.12 1.39
N LEU A 376 19.72 -13.31 2.00
CA LEU A 376 19.17 -13.61 3.30
C LEU A 376 20.32 -13.90 4.26
N ARG A 377 20.43 -13.12 5.33
CA ARG A 377 21.38 -13.38 6.41
C ARG A 377 20.62 -13.88 7.63
N VAL A 378 20.96 -15.08 8.09
CA VAL A 378 20.58 -15.54 9.43
C VAL A 378 21.58 -14.91 10.39
N VAL A 379 21.10 -14.02 11.26
CA VAL A 379 21.97 -13.33 12.22
C VAL A 379 22.43 -14.34 13.28
N PRO A 380 23.75 -14.49 13.51
CA PRO A 380 24.26 -15.35 14.57
C PRO A 380 23.73 -14.94 15.93
N SER A 381 23.39 -15.91 16.77
CA SER A 381 22.81 -15.66 18.10
C SER A 381 23.16 -16.77 19.08
N ASN A 382 23.60 -16.40 20.28
CA ASN A 382 24.11 -17.29 21.33
C ASN A 382 25.16 -18.27 20.78
N VAL A 383 26.11 -17.74 20.00
CA VAL A 383 27.17 -18.51 19.34
C VAL A 383 28.03 -19.25 20.36
N CYS A 384 28.30 -18.59 21.50
CA CYS A 384 29.15 -19.11 22.57
C CYS A 384 28.52 -20.26 23.37
N ASP A 385 27.20 -20.41 23.32
CA ASP A 385 26.48 -21.54 23.92
C ASP A 385 26.36 -22.74 22.96
N GLY A 386 26.86 -22.59 21.73
CA GLY A 386 26.85 -23.62 20.70
C GLY A 386 27.77 -24.81 21.01
N PRO A 387 27.64 -25.90 20.25
CA PRO A 387 28.47 -27.11 20.42
C PRO A 387 29.95 -26.87 20.09
N GLU A 388 30.25 -25.88 19.24
CA GLU A 388 31.60 -25.50 18.81
C GLU A 388 31.76 -23.97 18.91
N PRO A 389 31.94 -23.42 20.12
CA PRO A 389 32.06 -21.99 20.31
C PRO A 389 33.41 -21.48 19.76
N PRO A 390 33.45 -20.33 19.05
CA PRO A 390 34.69 -19.72 18.60
C PRO A 390 35.63 -19.34 19.75
N ASP A 391 36.93 -19.27 19.47
CA ASP A 391 37.95 -18.85 20.44
C ASP A 391 37.67 -17.45 21.03
N ALA A 392 37.02 -16.57 20.26
CA ALA A 392 36.62 -15.23 20.67
C ALA A 392 35.74 -15.25 21.93
N CYS A 393 34.87 -16.26 22.10
CA CYS A 393 34.00 -16.41 23.27
C CYS A 393 34.74 -16.54 24.61
N PHE A 394 36.05 -16.82 24.58
CA PHE A 394 36.88 -17.02 25.78
C PHE A 394 37.91 -15.90 25.97
N GLN A 395 37.79 -14.80 25.22
CA GLN A 395 38.69 -13.66 25.29
C GLN A 395 38.16 -12.59 26.24
N GLU A 396 39.07 -12.01 27.02
CA GLU A 396 38.79 -10.77 27.75
C GLU A 396 38.93 -9.57 26.80
N CYS A 397 38.08 -8.57 26.98
CA CYS A 397 38.06 -7.38 26.15
C CYS A 397 37.91 -6.09 26.98
N SER A 398 38.24 -4.96 26.38
CA SER A 398 37.94 -3.62 26.90
C SER A 398 37.12 -2.77 25.92
N ILE A 399 37.21 -3.08 24.63
CA ILE A 399 36.41 -2.50 23.53
C ILE A 399 36.01 -3.60 22.55
N ASP A 400 34.97 -3.37 21.74
CA ASP A 400 34.46 -4.36 20.78
C ASP A 400 35.55 -4.83 19.78
N ALA A 401 36.46 -3.93 19.40
CA ALA A 401 37.57 -4.25 18.51
C ALA A 401 38.53 -5.32 19.07
N ASP A 402 38.57 -5.53 20.39
CA ASP A 402 39.42 -6.54 21.01
C ASP A 402 38.94 -7.97 20.71
N CYS A 403 37.64 -8.14 20.42
CA CYS A 403 37.05 -9.47 20.16
C CYS A 403 37.46 -10.05 18.79
N GLY A 404 37.98 -9.23 17.88
CA GLY A 404 38.62 -9.68 16.64
C GLY A 404 37.71 -10.43 15.65
N MET A 405 36.42 -10.50 15.92
CA MET A 405 35.40 -11.17 15.12
C MET A 405 34.23 -10.22 14.87
N GLU A 406 33.77 -10.14 13.63
CA GLU A 406 32.61 -9.34 13.25
C GLU A 406 31.34 -9.91 13.91
N GLY A 407 30.49 -9.03 14.45
CA GLY A 407 29.30 -9.45 15.20
C GLY A 407 29.58 -9.92 16.63
N PHE A 408 30.72 -9.55 17.22
CA PHE A 408 31.00 -9.71 18.66
C PHE A 408 31.14 -8.35 19.32
N LEU A 409 30.57 -8.24 20.53
CA LEU A 409 30.61 -7.05 21.37
C LEU A 409 31.36 -7.34 22.66
N CYS A 410 32.07 -6.33 23.16
CA CYS A 410 32.70 -6.39 24.46
C CYS A 410 31.70 -6.01 25.56
N TYR A 411 31.24 -6.99 26.33
CA TYR A 411 30.27 -6.78 27.39
C TYR A 411 30.80 -7.31 28.73
N GLN A 412 30.89 -6.45 29.74
CA GLN A 412 31.43 -6.79 31.06
C GLN A 412 32.84 -7.45 31.02
N ASN A 413 33.68 -7.01 30.07
CA ASN A 413 35.02 -7.55 29.78
C ASN A 413 35.04 -8.94 29.15
N GLU A 414 33.91 -9.46 28.66
CA GLU A 414 33.82 -10.72 27.92
C GLU A 414 33.34 -10.45 26.50
N CYS A 415 33.92 -11.17 25.54
CA CYS A 415 33.48 -11.13 24.15
C CYS A 415 32.26 -12.04 23.97
N LEU A 416 31.10 -11.41 23.74
CA LEU A 416 29.84 -12.09 23.48
C LEU A 416 29.41 -11.80 22.04
N ASP A 417 28.66 -12.73 21.44
CA ASP A 417 28.05 -12.47 20.14
C ASP A 417 27.01 -11.34 20.24
N GLU A 418 26.82 -10.60 19.15
CA GLU A 418 26.05 -9.35 19.11
C GLU A 418 24.62 -9.55 19.65
N CYS A 419 23.97 -10.65 19.25
CA CYS A 419 22.61 -10.99 19.66
C CYS A 419 22.55 -11.93 20.88
N ASN A 420 23.59 -11.94 21.72
CA ASN A 420 23.60 -12.72 22.95
C ASN A 420 22.53 -12.23 23.95
N ASP A 421 21.86 -13.16 24.62
CA ASP A 421 20.80 -12.86 25.60
C ASP A 421 21.29 -12.05 26.81
N GLN A 422 22.58 -12.13 27.15
CA GLN A 422 23.18 -11.35 28.24
C GLN A 422 23.34 -9.87 27.89
N VAL A 423 23.40 -9.54 26.60
CA VAL A 423 23.48 -8.17 26.07
C VAL A 423 22.04 -7.62 25.94
N ALA A 424 21.36 -7.47 27.08
CA ALA A 424 20.00 -6.92 27.09
C ALA A 424 20.03 -5.39 26.95
N ALA A 425 20.05 -4.88 25.72
CA ALA A 425 20.08 -3.45 25.46
C ALA A 425 19.22 -3.08 24.25
N ALA A 426 17.91 -2.95 24.47
CA ALA A 426 17.08 -2.20 23.52
C ALA A 426 17.65 -0.77 23.37
N PRO A 427 17.57 -0.16 22.18
CA PRO A 427 17.97 1.22 21.98
C PRO A 427 17.28 2.16 22.98
N MET A 428 17.98 3.21 23.41
CA MET A 428 17.35 4.29 24.19
C MET A 428 16.22 4.94 23.36
N PRO A 429 15.19 5.52 24.00
CA PRO A 429 14.19 6.29 23.28
C PRO A 429 14.85 7.43 22.50
N VAL A 430 14.35 7.69 21.29
CA VAL A 430 14.73 8.89 20.52
C VAL A 430 14.42 10.15 21.34
N ALA A 431 15.26 11.17 21.24
CA ALA A 431 15.05 12.42 21.98
C ALA A 431 14.54 13.54 21.07
N ASP A 432 14.01 14.60 21.67
CA ASP A 432 13.62 15.85 20.99
C ASP A 432 12.71 15.68 19.76
N LEU A 433 11.85 14.65 19.75
CA LEU A 433 10.92 14.40 18.65
C LEU A 433 9.98 15.59 18.43
N GLN A 434 10.02 16.16 17.23
CA GLN A 434 9.17 17.27 16.82
C GLN A 434 8.65 17.04 15.40
N VAL A 435 7.45 17.56 15.14
CA VAL A 435 6.83 17.52 13.80
C VAL A 435 6.54 18.95 13.36
N THR A 436 7.37 19.46 12.45
CA THR A 436 7.29 20.84 11.96
C THR A 436 6.32 20.93 10.78
N PRO A 437 5.21 21.70 10.89
CA PRO A 437 4.28 21.89 9.78
C PRO A 437 4.92 22.71 8.66
N MET A 438 4.76 22.25 7.42
CA MET A 438 4.97 23.07 6.23
C MET A 438 3.67 23.80 5.83
N GLU A 439 3.72 24.67 4.81
CA GLU A 439 2.56 25.47 4.37
C GLU A 439 1.34 24.61 3.98
N ARG A 440 1.60 23.38 3.51
CA ARG A 440 0.59 22.34 3.25
C ARG A 440 0.94 21.09 4.05
N SER A 441 0.77 21.14 5.37
CA SER A 441 1.25 20.06 6.23
C SER A 441 0.49 18.72 6.09
N TRP A 442 -0.57 18.69 5.29
CA TRP A 442 -1.22 17.46 4.83
C TRP A 442 -0.46 16.78 3.66
N GLU A 443 0.22 17.55 2.82
CA GLU A 443 1.07 17.04 1.72
C GLU A 443 2.46 16.67 2.25
N GLN A 444 3.03 17.51 3.14
CA GLN A 444 4.39 17.32 3.65
C GLN A 444 4.55 17.92 5.05
N ALA A 445 5.06 17.13 5.99
CA ALA A 445 5.50 17.58 7.31
C ALA A 445 6.88 17.00 7.61
N THR A 446 7.76 17.79 8.24
CA THR A 446 9.11 17.35 8.58
C THR A 446 9.12 16.81 10.01
N VAL A 447 9.53 15.56 10.17
CA VAL A 447 9.76 14.89 11.46
C VAL A 447 11.24 15.00 11.79
N GLU A 448 11.56 15.58 12.93
CA GLU A 448 12.92 15.72 13.43
C GLU A 448 13.06 15.07 14.80
N PHE A 449 14.16 14.37 15.03
CA PHE A 449 14.48 13.76 16.31
C PHE A 449 15.99 13.62 16.47
N THR A 450 16.43 13.45 17.71
CA THR A 450 17.83 13.19 18.05
C THR A 450 18.08 11.67 18.07
N ALA A 451 19.06 11.21 17.30
CA ALA A 451 19.44 9.80 17.22
C ALA A 451 19.83 9.25 18.61
N PRO A 452 19.25 8.12 19.05
CA PRO A 452 19.49 7.60 20.38
C PRO A 452 20.86 6.89 20.45
N SER A 453 21.38 6.77 21.67
CA SER A 453 22.47 5.84 21.94
C SER A 453 21.95 4.41 21.97
N SER A 454 22.70 3.49 21.37
CA SER A 454 22.42 2.05 21.41
C SER A 454 23.72 1.29 21.64
N THR A 455 23.64 0.17 22.35
CA THR A 455 24.78 -0.76 22.52
C THR A 455 25.06 -1.50 21.23
N ARG A 456 23.99 -1.92 20.54
CA ARG A 456 24.04 -2.54 19.21
C ARG A 456 23.80 -1.51 18.13
N GLU A 457 24.21 -1.84 16.91
CA GLU A 457 23.89 -1.02 15.74
C GLU A 457 22.37 -0.86 15.60
N ILE A 458 21.93 0.36 15.30
CA ILE A 458 20.52 0.61 14.97
C ILE A 458 20.31 0.06 13.56
N PHE A 459 19.38 -0.88 13.40
CA PHE A 459 19.04 -1.45 12.11
C PHE A 459 18.02 -0.59 11.37
N GLU A 460 17.00 -0.10 12.07
CA GLU A 460 15.99 0.77 11.48
C GLU A 460 15.33 1.70 12.51
N TYR A 461 14.76 2.79 11.99
CA TYR A 461 13.79 3.61 12.70
C TYR A 461 12.40 3.31 12.15
N GLN A 462 11.51 2.82 13.00
CA GLN A 462 10.12 2.57 12.62
C GLN A 462 9.30 3.81 12.94
N VAL A 463 8.65 4.38 11.91
CA VAL A 463 7.83 5.58 12.02
C VAL A 463 6.40 5.25 11.63
N ARG A 464 5.45 5.54 12.52
CA ARG A 464 4.02 5.30 12.29
C ARG A 464 3.20 6.54 12.59
N VAL A 465 2.10 6.70 11.86
CA VAL A 465 1.16 7.81 12.00
C VAL A 465 -0.24 7.29 12.31
N ALA A 466 -0.93 7.93 13.25
CA ALA A 466 -2.30 7.58 13.62
C ALA A 466 -3.13 8.83 13.89
N ARG A 467 -4.45 8.74 13.74
CA ARG A 467 -5.39 9.78 14.20
C ARG A 467 -5.84 9.57 15.65
N THR A 468 -5.42 8.46 16.26
CA THR A 468 -5.69 8.13 17.66
C THR A 468 -4.39 8.18 18.48
N PRO A 469 -4.44 8.66 19.74
CA PRO A 469 -3.27 8.64 20.61
C PRO A 469 -2.71 7.23 20.77
N TYR A 470 -1.39 7.11 20.95
CA TYR A 470 -0.75 5.83 21.24
C TYR A 470 -1.05 5.38 22.67
N ASP A 471 -1.48 4.13 22.82
CA ASP A 471 -1.58 3.45 24.11
C ASP A 471 -0.43 2.43 24.21
N PRO A 472 0.46 2.51 25.22
CA PRO A 472 1.57 1.58 25.41
C PRO A 472 1.18 0.11 25.53
N SER A 473 -0.10 -0.20 25.80
CA SER A 473 -0.62 -1.59 25.78
C SER A 473 -0.88 -2.12 24.37
N THR A 474 -0.91 -1.25 23.36
CA THR A 474 -1.07 -1.63 21.95
C THR A 474 0.32 -1.89 21.34
N PRO A 475 0.55 -3.06 20.73
CA PRO A 475 1.77 -3.32 19.97
C PRO A 475 1.98 -2.21 18.94
N PHE A 476 3.20 -1.64 18.87
CA PHE A 476 3.46 -0.53 17.95
C PHE A 476 3.18 -0.90 16.49
N ASP A 477 3.42 -2.17 16.13
CA ASP A 477 3.19 -2.70 14.78
C ASP A 477 1.69 -2.80 14.41
N GLU A 478 0.80 -2.66 15.40
CA GLU A 478 -0.66 -2.63 15.23
C GLU A 478 -1.23 -1.20 15.37
N TRP A 479 -0.43 -0.23 15.80
CA TRP A 479 -0.87 1.14 16.04
C TRP A 479 -0.69 2.02 14.79
N GLY A 480 -1.79 2.53 14.26
CA GLY A 480 -1.76 3.41 13.08
C GLY A 480 -1.18 2.71 11.86
N VAL A 481 -0.56 3.49 10.98
CA VAL A 481 -0.03 3.04 9.69
C VAL A 481 1.42 3.47 9.54
N GLU A 482 2.22 2.75 8.77
CA GLU A 482 3.58 3.18 8.45
C GLU A 482 3.56 4.58 7.80
N ALA A 483 4.48 5.45 8.25
CA ALA A 483 4.60 6.79 7.69
C ALA A 483 5.06 6.75 6.24
N LYS A 484 4.46 7.59 5.40
CA LYS A 484 4.70 7.62 3.95
C LYS A 484 5.55 8.80 3.55
N VAL A 485 6.40 8.64 2.54
CA VAL A 485 7.22 9.74 2.00
C VAL A 485 6.29 10.76 1.34
N ALA A 486 6.51 12.05 1.58
CA ALA A 486 5.65 13.10 1.02
C ALA A 486 5.57 13.13 -0.52
N ALA A 487 6.61 12.63 -1.19
CA ALA A 487 6.67 12.56 -2.65
C ALA A 487 5.97 11.31 -3.24
N ALA A 488 5.59 10.33 -2.42
CA ALA A 488 5.10 9.03 -2.90
C ALA A 488 4.07 8.41 -1.93
N ALA A 489 2.81 8.38 -2.38
CA ALA A 489 1.63 8.02 -1.57
C ALA A 489 1.59 6.60 -1.01
N GLU A 490 2.54 5.76 -1.38
CA GLU A 490 2.56 4.36 -1.02
C GLU A 490 3.94 3.86 -0.58
N GLU A 491 4.96 4.70 -0.65
CA GLU A 491 6.30 4.36 -0.20
C GLU A 491 6.44 4.70 1.27
N ARG A 492 6.92 3.74 2.07
CA ARG A 492 7.29 4.03 3.46
C ARG A 492 8.46 5.01 3.51
N VAL A 493 8.46 5.83 4.55
CA VAL A 493 9.66 6.51 4.97
C VAL A 493 10.72 5.48 5.37
N VAL A 494 11.85 5.49 4.69
CA VAL A 494 13.05 4.75 5.06
C VAL A 494 14.09 5.75 5.54
N ILE A 495 14.44 5.66 6.81
CA ILE A 495 15.50 6.46 7.42
C ILE A 495 16.77 5.63 7.38
N ASP A 496 17.84 6.17 6.80
CA ASP A 496 19.16 5.55 6.90
C ASP A 496 19.62 5.59 8.37
N PRO A 497 19.78 4.43 9.04
CA PRO A 497 20.15 4.39 10.45
C PRO A 497 21.54 4.98 10.72
N HIS A 498 22.39 5.11 9.70
CA HIS A 498 23.73 5.68 9.80
C HIS A 498 23.81 7.15 9.37
N ALA A 499 22.67 7.76 9.02
CA ALA A 499 22.65 9.16 8.59
C ALA A 499 23.11 10.14 9.67
N ALA A 500 23.05 9.74 10.95
CA ALA A 500 23.39 10.57 12.09
C ALA A 500 24.05 9.73 13.20
N LEU A 501 25.06 10.29 13.87
CA LEU A 501 25.65 9.69 15.06
C LEU A 501 24.72 9.88 16.27
N PRO A 502 24.86 9.07 17.34
CA PRO A 502 24.11 9.27 18.57
C PRO A 502 24.24 10.71 19.11
N GLY A 503 23.12 11.37 19.36
CA GLY A 503 23.05 12.77 19.78
C GLY A 503 22.97 13.79 18.64
N GLU A 504 23.09 13.38 17.38
CA GLU A 504 22.85 14.24 16.21
C GLU A 504 21.38 14.19 15.76
N THR A 505 20.93 15.23 15.06
CA THR A 505 19.56 15.35 14.57
C THR A 505 19.37 14.58 13.26
N VAL A 506 18.33 13.76 13.22
CA VAL A 506 17.79 13.12 12.02
C VAL A 506 16.55 13.91 11.59
N SER A 507 16.41 14.14 10.29
CA SER A 507 15.29 14.86 9.69
C SER A 507 14.72 14.05 8.53
N VAL A 508 13.40 13.90 8.49
CA VAL A 508 12.71 13.15 7.44
C VAL A 508 11.34 13.74 7.14
N ASP A 509 10.96 13.73 5.87
CA ASP A 509 9.66 14.24 5.44
C ASP A 509 8.63 13.12 5.35
N VAL A 510 7.52 13.30 6.06
CA VAL A 510 6.32 12.47 5.99
C VAL A 510 5.22 13.22 5.22
N GLY A 511 4.31 12.51 4.59
CA GLY A 511 3.17 13.14 3.92
C GLY A 511 1.95 12.24 3.82
N HIS A 512 1.01 12.64 2.93
CA HIS A 512 -0.27 11.96 2.72
C HIS A 512 -1.12 11.88 3.99
N LEU A 513 -1.11 12.95 4.77
CA LEU A 513 -1.98 13.12 5.93
C LEU A 513 -3.29 13.78 5.49
N GLU A 514 -4.35 13.58 6.25
CA GLU A 514 -5.62 14.27 6.01
C GLU A 514 -5.54 15.74 6.44
N ARG A 515 -6.36 16.55 5.76
CA ARG A 515 -6.46 18.00 5.98
C ARG A 515 -7.19 18.28 7.30
N GLU A 516 -6.83 19.37 7.96
CA GLU A 516 -7.50 19.88 9.18
C GLU A 516 -7.69 18.81 10.29
N SER A 517 -6.74 17.90 10.40
CA SER A 517 -6.81 16.70 11.23
C SER A 517 -5.69 16.66 12.26
N THR A 518 -5.98 16.11 13.43
CA THR A 518 -4.96 15.82 14.45
C THR A 518 -4.35 14.46 14.19
N TYR A 519 -3.02 14.43 14.04
CA TYR A 519 -2.22 13.23 13.88
C TYR A 519 -1.23 13.07 15.04
N TYR A 520 -0.91 11.82 15.33
CA TYR A 520 0.14 11.42 16.24
C TYR A 520 1.20 10.69 15.43
N VAL A 521 2.43 11.18 15.48
CA VAL A 521 3.60 10.55 14.85
C VAL A 521 4.39 9.85 15.94
N GLY A 522 4.43 8.52 15.89
CA GLY A 522 5.23 7.70 16.78
C GLY A 522 6.48 7.18 16.09
N ILE A 523 7.56 7.08 16.84
CA ILE A 523 8.83 6.55 16.37
C ILE A 523 9.48 5.69 17.45
N ARG A 524 10.13 4.61 17.03
CA ARG A 524 11.07 3.82 17.85
C ARG A 524 12.27 3.39 17.01
N ALA A 525 13.42 3.24 17.68
CA ALA A 525 14.59 2.61 17.08
C ALA A 525 14.55 1.10 17.32
N VAL A 526 15.03 0.32 16.35
CA VAL A 526 15.17 -1.13 16.44
C VAL A 526 16.62 -1.48 16.11
N ASP A 527 17.23 -2.33 16.94
CA ASP A 527 18.63 -2.74 16.76
C ASP A 527 18.81 -3.93 15.79
N SER A 528 20.06 -4.27 15.48
CA SER A 528 20.48 -5.42 14.65
C SER A 528 19.99 -6.79 15.14
N CYS A 529 19.46 -6.87 16.37
CA CYS A 529 18.92 -8.09 16.98
C CYS A 529 17.40 -8.02 17.22
N SER A 530 16.72 -7.10 16.54
CA SER A 530 15.27 -6.86 16.64
C SER A 530 14.79 -6.44 18.03
N ALA A 531 15.67 -5.93 18.89
CA ALA A 531 15.25 -5.30 20.14
C ALA A 531 14.71 -3.90 19.83
N ALA A 532 13.43 -3.69 20.14
CA ALA A 532 12.75 -2.42 19.93
C ALA A 532 12.89 -1.52 21.16
N GLY A 533 13.31 -0.27 20.93
CA GLY A 533 13.31 0.79 21.93
C GLY A 533 11.90 1.25 22.30
N GLU A 534 11.81 2.12 23.31
CA GLU A 534 10.54 2.73 23.71
C GLU A 534 9.98 3.65 22.60
N VAL A 535 8.67 3.62 22.42
CA VAL A 535 7.97 4.45 21.44
C VAL A 535 7.84 5.87 21.98
N VAL A 536 8.30 6.85 21.19
CA VAL A 536 8.12 8.27 21.46
C VAL A 536 7.11 8.84 20.47
N VAL A 537 6.16 9.65 20.96
CA VAL A 537 5.06 10.17 20.14
C VAL A 537 5.00 11.69 20.22
N ALA A 538 4.81 12.32 19.07
CA ALA A 538 4.55 13.75 18.94
C ALA A 538 3.17 13.99 18.30
N GLU A 539 2.45 14.99 18.81
CA GLU A 539 1.18 15.43 18.24
C GLU A 539 1.43 16.49 17.16
N HIS A 540 0.71 16.37 16.05
CA HIS A 540 0.77 17.29 14.91
C HIS A 540 -0.65 17.63 14.45
N GLN A 541 -0.91 18.92 14.21
CA GLN A 541 -2.17 19.37 13.63
C GLN A 541 -1.93 19.83 12.19
N THR A 542 -2.63 19.24 11.23
CA THR A 542 -2.45 19.61 9.83
C THR A 542 -3.05 20.99 9.54
N THR A 543 -2.38 21.77 8.68
CA THR A 543 -2.77 23.15 8.37
C THR A 543 -4.14 23.23 7.69
N ALA A 544 -4.87 24.31 7.93
CA ALA A 544 -6.14 24.59 7.26
C ALA A 544 -5.97 24.88 5.76
N VAL A 545 -6.93 24.44 4.95
CA VAL A 545 -6.88 24.66 3.51
C VAL A 545 -7.26 26.09 3.20
N LYS A 546 -6.33 26.87 2.66
CA LYS A 546 -6.65 28.18 2.09
C LYS A 546 -7.26 28.00 0.69
N PHE A 547 -8.56 27.75 0.62
CA PHE A 547 -9.25 27.73 -0.68
C PHE A 547 -9.23 29.12 -1.31
N THR A 548 -8.76 29.21 -2.56
CA THR A 548 -9.04 30.37 -3.40
C THR A 548 -10.36 30.09 -4.11
N THR A 549 -11.45 30.71 -3.68
CA THR A 549 -12.76 30.52 -4.31
C THR A 549 -12.74 31.17 -5.70
N VAL A 550 -12.66 30.36 -6.75
CA VAL A 550 -12.78 30.85 -8.13
C VAL A 550 -14.25 31.20 -8.36
N SER A 551 -14.56 32.48 -8.58
CA SER A 551 -15.95 32.89 -8.76
C SER A 551 -16.52 32.30 -10.07
N PRO A 552 -17.65 31.58 -10.03
CA PRO A 552 -18.10 30.71 -11.11
C PRO A 552 -18.58 31.46 -12.37
N CYS A 553 -18.16 30.97 -13.55
CA CYS A 553 -18.70 31.38 -14.84
C CYS A 553 -19.72 30.34 -15.34
N PHE A 554 -20.83 30.19 -14.61
CA PHE A 554 -21.90 29.20 -14.85
C PHE A 554 -22.27 28.96 -16.32
N VAL A 555 -22.59 30.02 -17.07
CA VAL A 555 -23.03 29.92 -18.46
C VAL A 555 -21.88 29.40 -19.34
N ALA A 556 -20.67 29.95 -19.18
CA ALA A 556 -19.52 29.51 -19.97
C ALA A 556 -19.13 28.06 -19.66
N THR A 557 -19.20 27.63 -18.39
CA THR A 557 -18.99 26.24 -18.01
C THR A 557 -20.03 25.30 -18.65
N ALA A 558 -21.31 25.70 -18.67
CA ALA A 558 -22.36 24.92 -19.34
C ALA A 558 -22.15 24.85 -20.86
N THR A 559 -21.64 25.92 -21.47
CA THR A 559 -21.38 26.02 -22.90
C THR A 559 -20.18 25.18 -23.38
N TYR A 560 -19.08 25.21 -22.64
CA TYR A 560 -17.83 24.53 -22.98
C TYR A 560 -17.69 23.15 -22.33
N GLY A 561 -18.59 22.78 -21.42
CA GLY A 561 -18.64 21.47 -20.78
C GLY A 561 -17.61 21.26 -19.67
N THR A 562 -16.68 22.19 -19.45
CA THR A 562 -15.68 22.13 -18.38
C THR A 562 -15.40 23.53 -17.83
N PRO A 563 -15.18 23.70 -16.50
CA PRO A 563 -14.78 24.98 -15.91
C PRO A 563 -13.32 25.37 -16.21
N MET A 564 -12.57 24.48 -16.89
CA MET A 564 -11.15 24.64 -17.24
C MET A 564 -10.91 25.07 -18.69
N ALA A 565 -11.97 25.32 -19.48
CA ALA A 565 -11.82 25.80 -20.85
C ALA A 565 -11.01 27.11 -20.91
N GLU A 566 -10.11 27.24 -21.88
CA GLU A 566 -9.19 28.38 -22.03
C GLU A 566 -9.97 29.71 -22.08
N GLU A 567 -11.10 29.70 -22.78
CA GLU A 567 -12.04 30.80 -22.95
C GLU A 567 -12.59 31.31 -21.61
N ILE A 568 -12.84 30.40 -20.66
CA ILE A 568 -13.30 30.77 -19.32
C ILE A 568 -12.19 31.47 -18.55
N GLY A 569 -10.93 31.04 -18.72
CA GLY A 569 -9.76 31.71 -18.17
C GLY A 569 -9.64 33.16 -18.65
N VAL A 570 -9.86 33.39 -19.95
CA VAL A 570 -9.87 34.74 -20.56
C VAL A 570 -11.00 35.60 -19.97
N LEU A 571 -12.23 35.08 -19.91
CA LEU A 571 -13.39 35.80 -19.38
C LEU A 571 -13.24 36.16 -17.90
N ARG A 572 -12.66 35.27 -17.09
CA ARG A 572 -12.36 35.53 -15.67
C ARG A 572 -11.39 36.70 -15.51
N ARG A 573 -10.27 36.68 -16.26
CA ARG A 573 -9.29 37.77 -16.23
C ARG A 573 -9.90 39.10 -16.68
N PHE A 574 -10.76 39.08 -17.70
CA PHE A 574 -11.48 40.28 -18.14
C PHE A 574 -12.42 40.82 -17.07
N ARG A 575 -13.20 39.94 -16.42
CA ARG A 575 -14.07 40.30 -15.30
C ARG A 575 -13.26 40.94 -14.17
N ASP A 576 -12.20 40.28 -13.74
CA ASP A 576 -11.45 40.68 -12.55
C ASP A 576 -10.68 41.99 -12.76
N ARG A 577 -10.06 42.18 -13.93
CA ARG A 577 -9.28 43.39 -14.24
C ARG A 577 -10.14 44.59 -14.65
N TYR A 578 -11.20 44.37 -15.44
CA TYR A 578 -11.93 45.47 -16.11
C TYR A 578 -13.37 45.64 -15.61
N LEU A 579 -14.08 44.59 -15.22
CA LEU A 579 -15.47 44.73 -14.75
C LEU A 579 -15.54 45.03 -13.24
N MET A 580 -14.71 44.38 -12.43
CA MET A 580 -14.73 44.55 -10.97
C MET A 580 -14.11 45.87 -10.49
N SER A 581 -13.38 46.57 -11.35
CA SER A 581 -12.70 47.83 -11.03
C SER A 581 -13.59 49.07 -11.07
N ASN A 582 -14.84 48.97 -11.57
CA ASN A 582 -15.77 50.10 -11.66
C ASN A 582 -17.22 49.71 -11.31
N GLY A 583 -18.06 50.71 -11.02
CA GLY A 583 -19.45 50.48 -10.56
C GLY A 583 -20.36 49.82 -11.60
N ALA A 584 -20.20 50.18 -12.88
CA ALA A 584 -21.03 49.63 -13.96
C ALA A 584 -20.70 48.16 -14.23
N GLY A 585 -19.41 47.79 -14.23
CA GLY A 585 -18.99 46.41 -14.39
C GLY A 585 -19.40 45.51 -13.22
N ARG A 586 -19.39 46.02 -11.98
CA ARG A 586 -19.92 45.28 -10.82
C ARG A 586 -21.42 44.99 -10.94
N ALA A 587 -22.22 45.98 -11.38
CA ALA A 587 -23.65 45.77 -11.60
C ALA A 587 -23.95 44.76 -12.73
N LEU A 588 -23.12 44.75 -13.79
CA LEU A 588 -23.23 43.75 -14.86
C LEU A 588 -22.92 42.33 -14.34
N VAL A 589 -21.88 42.20 -13.51
CA VAL A 589 -21.49 40.93 -12.90
C VAL A 589 -22.55 40.44 -11.92
N GLU A 590 -23.16 41.34 -11.15
CA GLU A 590 -24.28 41.03 -10.24
C GLU A 590 -25.50 40.51 -11.00
N ALA A 591 -25.92 41.21 -12.07
CA ALA A 591 -27.02 40.74 -12.94
C ALA A 591 -26.71 39.38 -13.60
N TYR A 592 -25.45 39.14 -13.96
CA TYR A 592 -24.99 37.84 -14.45
C TYR A 592 -25.10 36.75 -13.39
N TYR A 593 -24.80 37.05 -12.13
CA TYR A 593 -24.95 36.10 -11.03
C TYR A 593 -26.41 35.82 -10.66
N ASP A 594 -27.29 36.80 -10.81
CA ASP A 594 -28.72 36.63 -10.55
C ASP A 594 -29.42 35.76 -11.61
N VAL A 595 -29.03 35.89 -12.88
CA VAL A 595 -29.74 35.24 -14.01
C VAL A 595 -28.97 34.03 -14.58
N GLY A 596 -27.65 34.06 -14.49
CA GLY A 596 -26.75 33.08 -15.10
C GLY A 596 -26.96 31.62 -14.68
N PRO A 597 -27.27 31.29 -13.41
CA PRO A 597 -27.51 29.91 -12.99
C PRO A 597 -28.66 29.23 -13.75
N ALA A 598 -29.82 29.88 -13.82
CA ALA A 598 -30.99 29.32 -14.52
C ALA A 598 -30.73 29.14 -16.02
N ALA A 599 -30.03 30.09 -16.66
CA ALA A 599 -29.64 29.95 -18.05
C ALA A 599 -28.63 28.81 -18.28
N ALA A 600 -27.71 28.59 -17.34
CA ALA A 600 -26.71 27.53 -17.42
C ALA A 600 -27.34 26.13 -17.28
N ASP A 601 -28.40 25.99 -16.48
CA ASP A 601 -29.11 24.72 -16.31
C ASP A 601 -29.79 24.29 -17.62
N GLU A 602 -30.48 25.20 -18.29
CA GLU A 602 -31.10 24.93 -19.60
C GLU A 602 -30.06 24.59 -20.68
N ILE A 603 -28.92 25.30 -20.70
CA ILE A 603 -27.84 25.03 -21.66
C ILE A 603 -27.18 23.66 -21.41
N ARG A 604 -27.15 23.19 -20.16
CA ARG A 604 -26.49 21.92 -19.83
C ARG A 604 -27.25 20.72 -20.39
N GLU A 605 -28.55 20.83 -20.60
CA GLU A 605 -29.39 19.70 -21.02
C GLU A 605 -29.60 19.61 -22.55
N ASP A 606 -29.20 20.63 -23.31
CA ASP A 606 -29.48 20.73 -24.75
C ASP A 606 -28.22 21.10 -25.58
N ASP A 607 -27.75 20.18 -26.41
CA ASP A 607 -26.57 20.37 -27.27
C ASP A 607 -26.75 21.47 -28.35
N GLY A 608 -28.00 21.74 -28.76
CA GLY A 608 -28.34 22.85 -29.63
C GLY A 608 -28.19 24.19 -28.92
N LEU A 609 -28.65 24.31 -27.68
CA LEU A 609 -28.45 25.51 -26.85
C LEU A 609 -26.98 25.74 -26.53
N ARG A 610 -26.18 24.67 -26.34
CA ARG A 610 -24.72 24.80 -26.21
C ARG A 610 -24.09 25.38 -27.47
N ALA A 611 -24.48 24.91 -28.65
CA ALA A 611 -23.96 25.43 -29.92
C ALA A 611 -24.32 26.91 -30.13
N VAL A 612 -25.56 27.30 -29.82
CA VAL A 612 -25.99 28.70 -29.86
C VAL A 612 -25.21 29.54 -28.84
N SER A 613 -25.05 29.04 -27.62
CA SER A 613 -24.32 29.75 -26.58
C SER A 613 -22.83 29.93 -26.93
N ARG A 614 -22.19 28.94 -27.57
CA ARG A 614 -20.81 29.08 -28.11
C ARG A 614 -20.75 30.20 -29.14
N ALA A 615 -21.66 30.22 -30.10
CA ALA A 615 -21.70 31.26 -31.13
C ALA A 615 -21.90 32.67 -30.55
N ILE A 616 -22.63 32.81 -29.43
CA ILE A 616 -22.82 34.08 -28.72
C ILE A 616 -21.57 34.47 -27.92
N LEU A 617 -20.93 33.52 -27.23
CA LEU A 617 -19.77 33.77 -26.38
C LEU A 617 -18.49 34.01 -27.18
N GLU A 618 -18.34 33.38 -28.35
CA GLU A 618 -17.14 33.45 -29.18
C GLU A 618 -16.67 34.89 -29.50
N PRO A 619 -17.52 35.83 -29.97
CA PRO A 619 -17.08 37.22 -30.18
C PRO A 619 -16.72 37.94 -28.87
N ILE A 620 -17.37 37.60 -27.75
CA ILE A 620 -17.09 38.20 -26.43
C ILE A 620 -15.75 37.70 -25.91
N VAL A 621 -15.46 36.41 -26.07
CA VAL A 621 -14.18 35.79 -25.72
C VAL A 621 -13.07 36.39 -26.58
N ALA A 622 -13.29 36.56 -27.90
CA ALA A 622 -12.30 37.17 -28.78
C ALA A 622 -11.97 38.62 -28.36
N PHE A 623 -12.99 39.41 -28.03
CA PHE A 623 -12.80 40.76 -27.50
C PHE A 623 -12.09 40.76 -26.14
N ALA A 624 -12.53 39.91 -25.20
CA ALA A 624 -11.91 39.79 -23.89
C ALA A 624 -10.44 39.36 -23.99
N ARG A 625 -10.13 38.44 -24.92
CA ARG A 625 -8.76 37.98 -25.19
C ARG A 625 -7.90 39.15 -25.66
N TRP A 626 -8.38 39.90 -26.65
CA TRP A 626 -7.69 41.10 -27.14
C TRP A 626 -7.40 42.11 -26.02
N VAL A 627 -8.37 42.40 -25.15
CA VAL A 627 -8.21 43.41 -24.07
C VAL A 627 -7.33 42.92 -22.91
N VAL A 628 -7.26 41.61 -22.66
CA VAL A 628 -6.56 41.03 -21.50
C VAL A 628 -5.10 40.68 -21.84
N GLU A 629 -4.78 40.50 -23.13
CA GLU A 629 -3.45 40.13 -23.63
C GLU A 629 -2.65 41.34 -24.19
N ASP A 630 -3.29 42.47 -24.47
CA ASP A 630 -2.66 43.81 -24.56
C ASP A 630 -2.41 44.40 -23.16
#